data_AF-A0A4S2RK52-F1
#
_entry.id   AF-A0A4S2RK52-F1
#
_cell.length_a   1.000
_cell.length_b   1.000
_cell.length_c   1.000
_cell.angle_alpha   90.00
_cell.angle_beta   90.00
_cell.angle_gamma   90.00
#
_symmetry.space_group_name_H-M   'P 1'
#
loop_
_entity.id
_entity.type
_entity.pdbx_description
1 polymer ?
#
loop_
_entity_poly.entity_id
_entity_poly.type
_entity_poly.pdbx_seq_one_letter_code
_entity_poly.pdbx_strand_id
1 'polypeptide(L)' 'MRHTGRMQPIILDLYAAQAATGIRPGTLRQWLRRGKLTHHGHDKAGRALVDLNELPATLASAKAA' A
#
# COMPACT_ATOMS: atom_id res chain seq x y z
N MET A 1 -0.41 -6.60 30.69
CA MET A 1 0.32 -5.74 29.73
C MET A 1 0.18 -6.36 28.34
N ARG A 2 -0.62 -5.76 27.46
CA ARG A 2 -0.73 -6.23 26.07
C ARG A 2 0.40 -5.56 25.29
N HIS A 3 1.37 -6.35 24.84
CA HIS A 3 2.30 -5.88 23.81
C HIS A 3 1.48 -5.72 22.52
N THR A 4 0.98 -4.53 22.25
CA THR A 4 0.72 -4.11 20.87
C THR A 4 2.10 -4.02 20.22
N GLY A 5 2.58 -5.14 19.68
CA GLY A 5 3.74 -5.12 18.81
C GLY A 5 3.43 -4.15 17.69
N ARG A 6 4.02 -2.95 17.71
CA ARG A 6 4.01 -2.05 16.56
C ARG A 6 4.68 -2.82 15.44
N MET A 7 3.88 -3.39 14.55
CA MET A 7 4.39 -3.95 13.31
C MET A 7 5.14 -2.81 12.63
N GLN A 8 6.43 -3.02 12.35
CA GLN A 8 7.21 -1.97 11.71
C GLN A 8 6.59 -1.68 10.33
N PRO A 9 6.42 -0.40 9.96
CA PRO A 9 5.80 -0.04 8.70
C PRO A 9 6.66 -0.57 7.54
N ILE A 10 6.02 -1.22 6.58
CA ILE A 10 6.71 -1.75 5.39
C ILE A 10 6.45 -0.76 4.27
N ILE A 11 7.36 0.22 4.16
CA ILE A 11 7.23 1.32 3.21
C ILE A 11 7.66 0.88 1.81
N LEU A 12 6.76 1.03 0.84
CA LEU A 12 7.01 0.62 -0.55
C LEU A 12 6.28 1.52 -1.53
N ASP A 13 6.69 1.48 -2.80
CA ASP A 13 6.05 2.24 -3.86
C ASP A 13 4.75 1.59 -4.37
N LEU A 14 3.91 2.36 -5.07
CA LEU A 14 2.59 1.90 -5.52
C LEU A 14 2.62 0.67 -6.45
N TYR A 15 3.70 0.41 -7.18
CA TYR A 15 3.81 -0.76 -8.05
C TYR A 15 4.23 -1.99 -7.25
N ALA A 16 5.13 -1.83 -6.26
CA ALA A 16 5.39 -2.88 -5.28
C ALA A 16 4.13 -3.23 -4.48
N ALA A 17 3.30 -2.23 -4.14
CA ALA A 17 2.01 -2.42 -3.46
C ALA A 17 1.05 -3.24 -4.32
N GLN A 18 0.96 -2.92 -5.61
CA GLN A 18 0.18 -3.69 -6.57
C GLN A 18 0.67 -5.14 -6.67
N ALA A 19 1.98 -5.38 -6.72
CA ALA A 19 2.52 -6.73 -6.78
C ALA A 19 2.16 -7.54 -5.52
N ALA A 20 2.16 -6.91 -4.35
CA ALA A 20 1.84 -7.55 -3.08
C ALA A 20 0.33 -7.78 -2.85
N THR A 21 -0.53 -6.91 -3.38
CA THR A 21 -1.97 -6.86 -3.02
C THR A 21 -2.92 -6.99 -4.21
N GLY A 22 -2.42 -6.96 -5.45
CA GLY A 22 -3.23 -6.89 -6.66
C GLY A 22 -3.99 -5.56 -6.86
N ILE A 23 -3.91 -4.61 -5.93
CA ILE A 23 -4.64 -3.34 -6.02
C ILE A 23 -3.96 -2.45 -7.04
N ARG A 24 -4.73 -1.95 -8.02
CA ARG A 24 -4.20 -1.07 -9.07
C ARG A 24 -3.62 0.23 -8.47
N PRO A 25 -2.48 0.75 -8.97
CA PRO A 25 -1.88 2.00 -8.51
C PRO A 25 -2.83 3.20 -8.57
N GLY A 26 -3.75 3.23 -9.54
CA GLY A 26 -4.78 4.26 -9.63
C GLY A 26 -5.73 4.29 -8.42
N THR A 27 -6.11 3.12 -7.92
CA THR A 27 -6.93 2.98 -6.70
C THR A 27 -6.16 3.47 -5.48
N LEU A 28 -4.89 3.08 -5.35
CA LEU A 28 -4.03 3.51 -4.24
C LEU A 28 -3.82 5.03 -4.25
N ARG A 29 -3.59 5.65 -5.42
CA ARG A 29 -3.54 7.11 -5.57
C ARG A 29 -4.85 7.77 -5.13
N GLN A 30 -5.99 7.19 -5.49
CA GLN A 30 -7.28 7.73 -5.08
C GLN A 30 -7.48 7.63 -3.57
N TRP A 31 -7.00 6.56 -2.93
CA TRP A 31 -7.06 6.40 -1.48
C TRP A 31 -6.15 7.39 -0.76
N LEU A 32 -4.92 7.58 -1.22
CA LEU A 32 -4.01 8.63 -0.73
C LEU A 32 -4.66 10.01 -0.83
N ARG A 33 -5.22 10.36 -1.99
CA ARG A 33 -5.90 11.65 -2.19
C ARG A 33 -7.11 11.85 -1.28
N ARG A 34 -7.76 10.76 -0.87
CA ARG A 34 -8.93 10.76 0.03
C ARG A 34 -8.56 10.60 1.51
N GLY A 35 -7.27 10.55 1.85
CA GLY A 35 -6.81 10.36 3.24
C GLY A 35 -7.12 8.98 3.82
N LYS A 36 -7.32 7.96 2.98
CA LYS A 36 -7.56 6.58 3.43
C LYS A 36 -6.27 5.80 3.72
N LEU A 37 -5.14 6.29 3.22
CA LEU A 37 -3.81 5.75 3.44
C LEU A 37 -2.89 6.87 3.89
N THR A 38 -1.90 6.54 4.71
CA THR A 38 -0.82 7.44 5.06
C THR A 38 0.12 7.62 3.87
N HIS A 39 0.42 8.88 3.55
CA HIS A 39 1.40 9.22 2.52
C HIS A 39 2.79 9.36 3.16
N HIS A 40 3.72 8.47 2.82
CA HIS A 40 5.08 8.48 3.38
C HIS A 40 6.07 9.30 2.53
N GLY A 41 5.56 10.10 1.59
CA GLY A 41 6.35 10.87 0.64
C GLY A 41 6.59 10.12 -0.67
N HIS A 42 7.65 10.50 -1.36
CA HIS A 42 8.00 9.96 -2.68
C HIS A 42 9.39 9.34 -2.67
N ASP A 43 9.59 8.34 -3.53
CA ASP A 43 10.93 7.83 -3.83
C ASP A 43 11.73 8.78 -4.76
N LYS A 44 12.96 8.37 -5.11
CA LYS A 44 13.83 9.13 -6.02
C LYS A 44 13.24 9.33 -7.42
N ALA A 45 12.28 8.50 -7.83
CA ALA A 45 11.60 8.57 -9.12
C ALA A 45 10.26 9.32 -9.04
N GLY A 46 9.91 9.91 -7.89
CA GLY A 46 8.65 10.62 -7.69
C GLY A 46 7.43 9.71 -7.49
N ARG A 47 7.61 8.42 -7.19
CA ARG A 47 6.52 7.48 -6.91
C ARG A 47 6.11 7.59 -5.45
N ALA A 48 4.81 7.67 -5.19
CA ALA A 48 4.27 7.75 -3.83
C ALA A 48 4.57 6.48 -3.02
N LEU A 49 4.93 6.66 -1.75
CA LEU A 49 5.26 5.62 -0.80
C LEU A 49 4.11 5.39 0.18
N VAL A 50 3.78 4.11 0.42
CA VAL A 50 2.69 3.64 1.29
C VAL A 50 3.16 2.55 2.24
N ASP A 51 2.50 2.38 3.38
CA ASP A 51 2.71 1.23 4.27
C ASP A 51 1.87 0.04 3.79
N LEU A 52 2.52 -1.10 3.53
CA LEU A 52 1.85 -2.34 3.16
C LEU A 52 0.85 -2.81 4.23
N ASN A 53 1.11 -2.53 5.51
CA ASN A 53 0.26 -2.97 6.60
C ASN A 53 -1.09 -2.24 6.66
N GLU A 54 -1.20 -1.08 6.00
CA GLU A 54 -2.46 -0.34 5.84
C GLU A 54 -3.32 -0.89 4.69
N LEU A 55 -2.73 -1.71 3.82
CA LEU A 55 -3.42 -2.24 2.65
C LEU A 55 -4.19 -3.51 3.03
N PRO A 56 -5.42 -3.67 2.52
CA PRO A 56 -6.13 -4.93 2.71
C PRO A 56 -5.35 -6.04 1.99
N ALA A 57 -5.12 -7.15 2.70
CA ALA A 57 -4.58 -8.37 2.13
C ALA A 57 -5.58 -8.91 1.10
N THR A 58 -5.42 -8.48 -0.14
CA THR A 58 -6.23 -8.97 -1.24
C THR A 58 -5.31 -9.91 -2.01
N LEU A 59 -5.34 -11.20 -1.66
CA LEU A 59 -4.81 -12.21 -2.57
C LEU A 59 -5.72 -12.12 -3.79
N ALA A 60 -5.23 -11.48 -4.86
CA ALA A 60 -5.98 -11.34 -6.10
C ALA A 60 -6.43 -12.74 -6.53
N SER A 61 -7.73 -13.02 -6.36
CA SER A 61 -8.35 -14.15 -6.99
C SER A 61 -8.18 -13.92 -8.48
N ALA A 62 -7.43 -14.82 -9.12
CA ALA A 62 -7.12 -14.76 -10.53
C ALA A 62 -8.44 -14.64 -11.31
N LYS A 63 -8.71 -13.44 -11.84
CA LYS A 63 -9.55 -13.31 -13.02
C LYS A 63 -8.61 -13.04 -14.18
N ALA A 64 -8.10 -14.15 -14.72
CA ALA A 64 -7.56 -14.21 -16.07
C ALA A 64 -8.64 -13.69 -17.04
N ALA A 65 -8.23 -12.79 -17.91
CA ALA A 65 -8.92 -12.43 -19.14
C ALA A 65 -7.91 -12.63 -20.26
#